data_AF-A0A964ACV0-F1
#
_entry.id   AF-A0A964ACV0-F1
#
_cell.length_a   1.000
_cell.length_b   1.000
_cell.length_c   1.000
_cell.angle_alpha   90.00
_cell.angle_beta   90.00
_cell.angle_gamma   90.00
#
_symmetry.space_group_name_H-M   'P 1'
#
loop_
_entity.id
_entity.type
_entity.pdbx_description
1 polymer ?
#
loop_
_entity_poly.entity_id
_entity_poly.type
_entity_poly.pdbx_seq_one_letter_code
_entity_poly.pdbx_strand_id
1 'polypeptide(L)'
;MPIHPDHRYYARTSRERLASADLLRTSAPSLSLYLAGLSAECMLRAWLPPGEPFDGRHDLASILARGSLLEGLTGRGVQKVTIAVKGLTLLWFNGIRYLPEDQVLPHLKRLPAYRKMSIGRKAARIVLTRAASDALAAATVIMKAGEVR
;
A
#
# COMPACT_ATOMS: atom_id res chain seq x y z
N MET A 1 -6.01 -20.03 -20.41
CA MET A 1 -5.01 -18.98 -20.71
C MET A 1 -4.99 -18.03 -19.52
N PRO A 2 -3.85 -17.80 -18.84
CA PRO A 2 -3.81 -16.83 -17.75
C PRO A 2 -4.16 -15.45 -18.30
N ILE A 3 -5.16 -14.79 -17.71
CA ILE A 3 -5.48 -13.40 -18.02
C ILE A 3 -4.33 -12.58 -17.43
N HIS A 4 -3.38 -12.17 -18.27
CA HIS A 4 -2.40 -11.17 -17.87
C HIS A 4 -3.12 -9.82 -17.88
N PRO A 5 -3.34 -9.21 -16.71
CA PRO A 5 -4.04 -7.94 -16.66
C PRO A 5 -3.18 -6.88 -17.34
N ASP A 6 -3.77 -6.12 -18.26
CA ASP A 6 -3.09 -4.98 -18.86
C ASP A 6 -2.91 -3.84 -17.82
N HIS A 7 -2.19 -2.80 -18.20
CA HIS A 7 -1.88 -1.68 -17.30
C HIS A 7 -3.16 -0.95 -16.84
N ARG A 8 -4.20 -0.91 -17.70
CA ARG A 8 -5.49 -0.27 -17.39
C ARG A 8 -6.26 -1.05 -16.33
N TYR A 9 -6.20 -2.38 -16.37
CA TYR A 9 -6.78 -3.25 -15.36
C TYR A 9 -6.16 -2.99 -13.99
N TYR A 10 -4.83 -2.88 -13.92
CA TYR A 10 -4.13 -2.59 -12.68
C TYR A 10 -4.49 -1.21 -12.11
N ALA A 11 -4.52 -0.16 -12.95
CA ALA A 11 -4.90 1.19 -12.51
C ALA A 11 -6.36 1.26 -12.02
N ARG A 12 -7.29 0.58 -12.71
CA ARG A 12 -8.68 0.47 -12.25
C ARG A 12 -8.79 -0.29 -10.93
N THR A 13 -8.10 -1.43 -10.83
CA THR A 13 -8.10 -2.25 -9.60
C THR A 13 -7.56 -1.45 -8.42
N SER A 14 -6.49 -0.67 -8.63
CA SER A 14 -5.94 0.24 -7.63
C SER A 14 -7.00 1.16 -7.05
N ARG A 15 -7.77 1.87 -7.89
CA ARG A 15 -8.86 2.76 -7.46
C ARG A 15 -9.92 2.03 -6.63
N GLU A 16 -10.37 0.86 -7.10
CA GLU A 16 -11.38 0.06 -6.39
C GLU A 16 -10.87 -0.41 -5.02
N ARG A 17 -9.60 -0.82 -4.93
CA ARG A 17 -8.98 -1.24 -3.67
C ARG A 17 -8.79 -0.05 -2.72
N LEU A 18 -8.39 1.12 -3.22
CA LEU A 18 -8.24 2.32 -2.39
C LEU A 18 -9.57 2.76 -1.79
N ALA A 19 -10.64 2.78 -2.60
CA ALA A 19 -11.99 3.10 -2.12
C ALA A 19 -12.45 2.10 -1.05
N SER A 20 -12.23 0.81 -1.28
CA SER A 20 -12.53 -0.24 -0.29
C SER A 20 -11.71 -0.08 0.99
N ALA A 21 -10.44 0.30 0.88
CA ALA A 21 -9.57 0.55 2.03
C ALA A 21 -10.09 1.71 2.89
N ASP A 22 -10.56 2.80 2.28
CA ASP A 22 -11.10 3.93 3.03
C ASP A 22 -12.40 3.56 3.77
N LEU A 23 -13.32 2.85 3.10
CA LEU A 23 -14.57 2.38 3.71
C LEU A 23 -14.34 1.48 4.95
N LEU A 24 -13.30 0.65 4.91
CA LEU A 24 -13.00 -0.33 5.96
C LEU A 24 -12.07 0.20 7.06
N ARG A 25 -11.56 1.42 6.91
CA ARG A 25 -10.48 1.98 7.74
C ARG A 25 -10.75 1.93 9.25
N THR A 26 -12.01 2.05 9.66
CA THR A 26 -12.41 2.03 11.07
C THR A 26 -13.08 0.73 11.50
N SER A 27 -13.76 0.03 10.60
CA SER A 27 -14.53 -1.19 10.88
C SER A 27 -13.65 -2.45 10.82
N ALA A 28 -12.72 -2.51 9.86
CA ALA A 28 -11.78 -3.60 9.65
C ALA A 28 -10.38 -3.04 9.28
N PRO A 29 -9.68 -2.40 10.23
CA PRO A 29 -8.44 -1.67 9.95
C PRO A 29 -7.33 -2.55 9.38
N SER A 30 -7.25 -3.83 9.77
CA SER A 30 -6.24 -4.75 9.20
C SER A 30 -6.49 -5.04 7.72
N LEU A 31 -7.76 -5.21 7.34
CA LEU A 31 -8.16 -5.38 5.94
C LEU A 31 -7.97 -4.08 5.15
N SER A 32 -8.30 -2.94 5.74
CA SER A 32 -8.03 -1.61 5.17
C SER A 32 -6.55 -1.41 4.87
N LEU A 33 -5.67 -1.73 5.83
CA LEU A 33 -4.22 -1.69 5.66
C LEU A 33 -3.77 -2.59 4.50
N TYR A 34 -4.27 -3.82 4.43
CA TYR A 34 -3.98 -4.73 3.33
C TYR A 34 -4.39 -4.15 1.97
N LEU A 35 -5.63 -3.64 1.86
CA LEU A 35 -6.18 -3.09 0.63
C LEU A 35 -5.47 -1.81 0.19
N ALA A 36 -5.01 -0.98 1.13
CA ALA A 36 -4.20 0.20 0.82
C ALA A 36 -2.87 -0.18 0.16
N GLY A 37 -2.16 -1.18 0.70
CA GLY A 37 -0.93 -1.68 0.08
C GLY A 37 -1.17 -2.36 -1.27
N LEU A 38 -2.23 -3.17 -1.38
CA LEU A 38 -2.62 -3.78 -2.66
C LEU A 38 -2.97 -2.72 -3.71
N SER A 39 -3.65 -1.65 -3.32
CA SER A 39 -3.93 -0.50 -4.18
C SER A 39 -2.63 0.11 -4.72
N ALA A 40 -1.65 0.35 -3.86
CA ALA A 40 -0.36 0.89 -4.26
C ALA A 40 0.41 -0.06 -5.17
N GLU A 41 0.45 -1.36 -4.85
CA GLU A 41 1.06 -2.38 -5.71
C GLU A 41 0.42 -2.37 -7.11
N CYS A 42 -0.91 -2.41 -7.18
CA CYS A 42 -1.62 -2.33 -8.45
C CYS A 42 -1.26 -1.07 -9.23
N MET A 43 -1.22 0.10 -8.58
CA MET A 43 -0.84 1.32 -9.28
C MET A 43 0.60 1.23 -9.80
N LEU A 44 1.56 0.82 -8.98
CA LEU A 44 2.96 0.71 -9.40
C LEU A 44 3.12 -0.27 -10.58
N ARG A 45 2.37 -1.38 -10.57
CA ARG A 45 2.38 -2.38 -11.65
C ARG A 45 1.77 -1.86 -12.95
N ALA A 46 0.81 -0.93 -12.89
CA ALA A 46 0.28 -0.28 -14.09
C ALA A 46 1.36 0.52 -14.86
N TRP A 47 2.49 0.80 -14.21
CA TRP A 47 3.63 1.54 -14.77
C TRP A 47 4.86 0.66 -15.03
N LEU A 48 4.74 -0.67 -14.93
CA LEU A 48 5.80 -1.57 -15.36
C LEU A 48 5.81 -1.72 -16.89
N PRO A 49 6.96 -2.02 -17.50
CA PRO A 49 7.01 -2.46 -18.89
C PRO A 49 6.13 -3.70 -19.14
N PRO A 50 5.51 -3.82 -20.34
CA PRO A 50 4.76 -5.02 -20.70
C PRO A 50 5.63 -6.28 -20.61
N GLY A 51 5.07 -7.37 -20.09
CA GLY A 51 5.78 -8.64 -19.96
C GLY A 51 6.67 -8.77 -18.72
N GLU A 52 6.75 -7.74 -17.87
CA GLU A 52 7.45 -7.84 -16.59
C GLU A 52 6.85 -8.97 -15.72
N PRO A 53 7.69 -9.89 -15.20
CA PRO A 53 7.22 -11.01 -14.41
C PRO A 53 6.56 -10.56 -13.11
N PHE A 54 5.65 -11.40 -12.62
CA PHE A 54 5.02 -11.20 -11.33
C PHE A 54 6.03 -11.36 -10.19
N ASP A 55 6.33 -10.28 -9.48
CA ASP A 55 7.12 -10.36 -8.25
C ASP A 55 6.29 -10.91 -7.09
N GLY A 56 6.48 -12.20 -6.78
CA GLY A 56 5.83 -12.87 -5.66
C GLY A 56 6.27 -12.38 -4.28
N ARG A 57 7.31 -11.54 -4.18
CA ARG A 57 7.72 -10.89 -2.93
C ARG A 57 6.89 -9.65 -2.62
N HIS A 58 6.20 -9.09 -3.63
CA HIS A 58 5.39 -7.88 -3.52
C HIS A 58 6.18 -6.67 -2.97
N ASP A 59 7.46 -6.53 -3.36
CA ASP A 59 8.30 -5.42 -2.87
C ASP A 59 7.96 -4.12 -3.61
N LEU A 60 7.22 -3.22 -2.96
CA LEU A 60 6.78 -1.96 -3.56
C LEU A 60 7.96 -1.06 -4.00
N ALA A 61 9.07 -1.07 -3.26
CA ALA A 61 10.24 -0.28 -3.62
C ALA A 61 10.93 -0.84 -4.87
N SER A 62 11.02 -2.18 -4.96
CA SER A 62 11.51 -2.85 -6.16
C SER A 62 10.62 -2.61 -7.37
N ILE A 63 9.29 -2.67 -7.21
CA ILE A 63 8.34 -2.40 -8.30
C ILE A 63 8.47 -0.93 -8.76
N LEU A 64 8.55 0.03 -7.83
CA LEU A 64 8.74 1.44 -8.17
C LEU A 64 10.02 1.67 -8.97
N ALA A 65 11.14 1.04 -8.58
CA ALA A 65 12.43 1.21 -9.23
C ALA A 65 12.48 0.66 -10.67
N ARG A 66 11.63 -0.33 -10.98
CA ARG A 66 11.53 -0.93 -12.32
C ARG A 66 10.49 -0.25 -13.22
N GLY A 67 9.58 0.52 -12.64
CA GLY A 67 8.49 1.17 -13.36
C GLY A 67 8.80 2.60 -13.77
N SER A 68 7.97 3.14 -14.66
CA SER A 68 8.07 4.51 -15.18
C SER A 68 7.17 5.52 -14.46
N LEU A 69 6.58 5.17 -13.31
CA LEU A 69 5.67 6.03 -12.54
C LEU A 69 6.31 7.39 -12.19
N LEU A 70 7.61 7.39 -11.90
CA LEU A 70 8.33 8.59 -11.49
C LEU A 70 8.69 9.51 -12.66
N GLU A 71 8.67 9.00 -13.89
CA GLU A 71 8.93 9.83 -15.06
C GLU A 71 7.91 10.97 -15.07
N GLY A 72 8.29 12.17 -15.53
CA GLY A 72 7.39 13.33 -15.62
C GLY A 72 6.92 13.93 -14.29
N LEU A 73 7.28 13.37 -13.14
CA LEU A 73 7.12 14.03 -11.86
C LEU A 73 8.27 15.03 -11.64
N THR A 74 7.96 16.15 -11.00
CA THR A 74 8.99 17.11 -10.53
C THR A 74 9.74 16.54 -9.32
N GLY A 75 10.91 17.09 -8.96
CA GLY A 75 11.69 16.61 -7.81
C GLY A 75 10.89 16.50 -6.50
N ARG A 76 9.95 17.44 -6.26
CA ARG A 76 9.03 17.36 -5.11
C ARG A 76 8.01 16.22 -5.25
N GLY A 77 7.49 15.98 -6.46
CA GLY A 77 6.61 14.84 -6.75
C GLY A 77 7.32 13.50 -6.55
N VAL A 78 8.52 13.36 -7.11
CA VAL A 78 9.38 12.18 -6.94
C VAL A 78 9.65 11.91 -5.46
N GLN A 79 10.02 12.94 -4.70
CA GLN A 79 10.27 12.82 -3.26
C GLN A 79 9.02 12.34 -2.51
N LYS A 80 7.85 12.92 -2.79
CA LYS A 80 6.57 12.53 -2.16
C LYS A 80 6.23 11.06 -2.41
N VAL A 81 6.30 10.61 -3.67
CA VAL A 81 6.01 9.22 -4.03
C VAL A 81 7.03 8.27 -3.39
N THR A 82 8.31 8.62 -3.43
CA THR A 82 9.38 7.79 -2.83
C THR A 82 9.18 7.63 -1.32
N ILE A 83 8.85 8.71 -0.60
CA ILE A 83 8.56 8.66 0.84
C ILE A 83 7.32 7.81 1.09
N ALA A 84 6.26 7.97 0.30
CA ALA A 84 5.02 7.20 0.43
C ALA A 84 5.27 5.70 0.23
N VAL A 85 6.00 5.30 -0.82
CA VAL A 85 6.35 3.90 -1.09
C VAL A 85 7.19 3.31 0.05
N LYS A 86 8.22 4.03 0.53
CA LYS A 86 9.04 3.58 1.66
C LYS A 86 8.22 3.41 2.93
N GLY A 87 7.38 4.39 3.26
CA GLY A 87 6.51 4.32 4.43
C GLY A 87 5.55 3.13 4.34
N LEU A 88 4.92 2.94 3.19
CA LEU A 88 3.97 1.84 2.98
C LEU A 88 4.64 0.47 3.02
N THR A 89 5.87 0.34 2.48
CA THR A 89 6.66 -0.91 2.53
C THR A 89 6.96 -1.35 3.96
N LEU A 90 7.10 -0.42 4.90
CA LEU A 90 7.29 -0.76 6.31
C LEU A 90 5.99 -1.25 6.97
N LEU A 91 4.85 -0.69 6.57
CA LEU A 91 3.55 -0.98 7.17
C LEU A 91 2.91 -2.24 6.61
N TRP A 92 3.16 -2.53 5.33
CA TRP A 92 2.41 -3.49 4.56
C TRP A 92 3.28 -4.66 4.10
N PHE A 93 2.69 -5.84 4.13
CA PHE A 93 3.19 -7.04 3.48
C PHE A 93 2.00 -7.90 3.06
N ASN A 94 2.13 -8.65 1.96
CA ASN A 94 1.00 -9.40 1.39
C ASN A 94 0.42 -10.45 2.37
N GLY A 95 1.21 -10.94 3.33
CA GLY A 95 0.76 -11.89 4.35
C GLY A 95 -0.34 -11.38 5.28
N ILE A 96 -0.53 -10.06 5.41
CA ILE A 96 -1.60 -9.45 6.23
C ILE A 96 -2.99 -10.03 5.86
N ARG A 97 -3.21 -10.40 4.59
CA ARG A 97 -4.49 -10.98 4.11
C ARG A 97 -4.90 -12.28 4.80
N TYR A 98 -3.98 -12.95 5.48
CA TYR A 98 -4.20 -14.21 6.17
C TYR A 98 -4.13 -14.08 7.70
N LEU A 99 -3.75 -12.91 8.21
CA LEU A 99 -3.50 -12.71 9.62
C LEU A 99 -4.71 -12.10 10.33
N PRO A 100 -5.10 -12.64 11.49
CA PRO A 100 -6.01 -11.94 12.38
C PRO A 100 -5.36 -10.66 12.93
N GLU A 101 -6.18 -9.70 13.38
CA GLU A 101 -5.72 -8.35 13.78
C GLU A 101 -4.66 -8.37 14.89
N ASP A 102 -4.77 -9.32 15.82
CA ASP A 102 -3.85 -9.53 16.92
C ASP A 102 -2.46 -10.03 16.47
N GLN A 103 -2.37 -10.67 15.31
CA GLN A 103 -1.10 -11.07 14.69
C GLN A 103 -0.49 -10.00 13.80
N VAL A 104 -1.27 -9.02 13.33
CA VAL A 104 -0.75 -7.84 12.61
C VAL A 104 -0.09 -6.87 13.58
N LEU A 105 -0.59 -6.77 14.81
CA LEU A 105 -0.11 -5.81 15.80
C LEU A 105 1.39 -5.95 16.15
N PRO A 106 1.96 -7.16 16.39
CA PRO A 106 3.39 -7.33 16.63
C PRO A 106 4.28 -6.76 15.52
N HIS A 107 3.87 -6.88 14.26
CA HIS A 107 4.59 -6.28 13.13
C HIS A 107 4.66 -4.76 13.28
N LEU A 108 3.50 -4.13 13.48
CA LEU A 108 3.41 -2.67 13.64
C LEU A 108 4.22 -2.19 14.85
N LYS A 109 4.19 -2.92 15.97
CA LYS A 109 4.91 -2.55 17.20
C LYS A 109 6.43 -2.58 17.08
N ARG A 110 7.00 -3.29 16.10
CA ARG A 110 8.44 -3.24 15.82
C ARG A 110 8.86 -1.88 15.26
N LEU A 111 7.95 -1.21 14.56
CA LEU A 111 8.18 0.09 13.95
C LEU A 111 8.23 1.21 15.01
N PRO A 112 9.22 2.12 14.96
CA PRO A 112 9.39 3.18 15.96
C PRO A 112 8.13 4.05 16.18
N ALA A 113 7.38 4.34 15.13
CA ALA A 113 6.19 5.19 15.18
C ALA A 113 5.03 4.61 16.02
N TYR A 114 4.95 3.28 16.15
CA TYR A 114 3.82 2.60 16.82
C TYR A 114 4.23 1.91 18.13
N ARG A 115 5.53 1.74 18.36
CA ARG A 115 6.12 1.02 19.49
C ARG A 115 5.58 1.51 20.84
N LYS A 116 5.50 2.84 21.04
CA LYS A 116 5.13 3.46 22.33
C LYS A 116 3.61 3.60 22.55
N MET A 117 2.77 3.22 21.59
CA MET A 117 1.31 3.28 21.78
C MET A 117 0.88 2.23 22.83
N SER A 118 -0.18 2.47 23.60
CA SER A 118 -0.54 1.61 24.75
C SER A 118 -0.93 0.17 24.33
N ILE A 119 -0.98 -0.72 25.32
CA ILE A 119 -1.20 -2.17 25.17
C ILE A 119 -2.56 -2.51 25.80
N GLY A 120 -3.48 -3.04 25.01
CA GLY A 120 -4.85 -3.39 25.41
C GLY A 120 -5.78 -3.45 24.19
N ARG A 121 -6.90 -4.19 24.23
CA ARG A 121 -7.75 -4.40 23.03
C ARG A 121 -8.20 -3.10 22.35
N LYS A 122 -8.64 -2.10 23.12
CA LYS A 122 -8.97 -0.76 22.59
C LYS A 122 -7.75 -0.07 21.96
N ALA A 123 -6.59 -0.21 22.58
CA ALA A 123 -5.34 0.38 22.10
C ALA A 123 -4.79 -0.30 20.84
N ALA A 124 -4.93 -1.63 20.73
CA ALA A 124 -4.57 -2.41 19.55
C ALA A 124 -5.37 -1.93 18.33
N ARG A 125 -6.67 -1.75 18.48
CA ARG A 125 -7.52 -1.19 17.42
C ARG A 125 -7.10 0.23 17.04
N ILE A 126 -6.74 1.08 18.00
CA ILE A 126 -6.20 2.42 17.72
C ILE A 126 -4.91 2.35 16.89
N VAL A 127 -3.98 1.45 17.24
CA VAL A 127 -2.74 1.24 16.47
C VAL A 127 -3.04 0.82 15.04
N LEU A 128 -3.92 -0.17 14.87
CA LEU A 128 -4.29 -0.68 13.55
C LEU A 128 -5.01 0.39 12.71
N THR A 129 -5.98 1.10 13.27
CA THR A 129 -6.69 2.18 12.58
C THR A 129 -5.74 3.30 12.19
N ARG A 130 -4.75 3.63 13.04
CA ARG A 130 -3.73 4.62 12.70
C ARG A 130 -2.86 4.12 11.54
N ALA A 131 -2.35 2.90 11.62
CA ALA A 131 -1.54 2.31 10.56
C ALA A 131 -2.30 2.20 9.22
N ALA A 132 -3.59 1.84 9.27
CA ALA A 132 -4.47 1.83 8.11
C ALA A 132 -4.64 3.23 7.51
N SER A 133 -4.81 4.25 8.35
CA SER A 133 -4.89 5.65 7.90
C SER A 133 -3.59 6.14 7.26
N ASP A 134 -2.44 5.81 7.86
CA ASP A 134 -1.12 6.16 7.32
C ASP A 134 -0.84 5.43 6.00
N ALA A 135 -1.21 4.15 5.90
CA ALA A 135 -1.12 3.37 4.67
C ALA A 135 -2.04 3.90 3.57
N LEU A 136 -3.29 4.27 3.91
CA LEU A 136 -4.23 4.87 2.97
C LEU A 136 -3.72 6.21 2.43
N ALA A 137 -3.14 7.04 3.29
CA ALA A 137 -2.55 8.32 2.88
C ALA A 137 -1.38 8.09 1.89
N ALA A 138 -0.49 7.15 2.19
CA ALA A 138 0.61 6.78 1.30
C ALA A 138 0.10 6.22 -0.05
N ALA A 139 -0.86 5.29 0.00
CA ALA A 139 -1.46 4.72 -1.20
C ALA A 139 -2.19 5.77 -2.04
N THR A 140 -2.82 6.76 -1.43
CA THR A 140 -3.45 7.89 -2.12
C THR A 140 -2.42 8.74 -2.86
N VAL A 141 -1.25 9.00 -2.27
CA VAL A 141 -0.16 9.73 -2.94
C VAL A 141 0.32 8.98 -4.18
N ILE A 142 0.53 7.66 -4.05
CA ILE A 142 0.99 6.80 -5.15
C ILE A 142 -0.06 6.74 -6.26
N MET A 143 -1.33 6.53 -5.88
CA MET A 143 -2.46 6.47 -6.80
C MET A 143 -2.59 7.78 -7.60
N LYS A 144 -2.62 8.93 -6.92
CA LYS A 144 -2.71 10.24 -7.59
C LYS A 144 -1.53 10.50 -8.53
N ALA A 145 -0.32 10.09 -8.15
CA ALA A 145 0.84 10.23 -9.04
C ALA A 145 0.68 9.42 -10.34
N GLY A 146 0.03 8.26 -10.26
CA GLY A 146 -0.25 7.41 -11.42
C GLY A 146 -1.45 7.84 -12.26
N GLU A 147 -2.26 8.80 -11.79
CA GLU A 147 -3.41 9.34 -12.53
C GLU A 147 -3.12 10.67 -13.26
N VAL A 148 -2.02 11.36 -12.92
CA VAL A 148 -1.71 12.70 -13.44
C VAL A 148 -1.13 12.66 -14.87
N ARG A 149 -1.28 11.54 -15.59
CA ARG A 149 -0.73 11.34 -16.93
C ARG A 149 -1.74 10.71 -17.88
#